data_AF-A0A919U2T7-F1
#
_entry.id   AF-A0A919U2T7-F1
#
_cell.length_a   1.000
_cell.length_b   1.000
_cell.length_c   1.000
_cell.angle_alpha   90.00
_cell.angle_beta   90.00
_cell.angle_gamma   90.00
#
_symmetry.space_group_name_H-M   'P 1'
#
loop_
_entity.id
_entity.type
_entity.pdbx_description
1 polymer ?
#
loop_
_entity_poly.entity_id
_entity_poly.type
_entity_poly.pdbx_seq_one_letter_code
_entity_poly.pdbx_strand_id
1 'polypeptide(L)'
;MRTLLAALRAAFYGAPGNALRGGMVGRARAPGPANPGLIARFFGLLARQVVGQVRQQALPAPGPIAVPVAGPVAGPVAGPNPLTAAIVSTAIVAAAMRYPALRRMAMMLGLDPAAVAPTLTAALPGAAGQQPAGPGAAGPQVAGPGAAAPGGQQVAGPGAAAPGAQQAAGPGAAGPVGQQTAGPGGTGGGQNPAPTRTDAIVPGLYASVDPAVPPTGWTFTDTVMPRRADVVSIETQVVAPTRETGRMVRSYNLITGNLSLDEAFLQRIPGDKRWLNISPPMVPGRGTPLETYMTIRCMKLFESVAGASFFGRTRTVHISTIVNRRSMLQLGAARKQGRSLHEAARTCHSTTYATNAIVQSGGKIASVRYSLGQGSWLPASRAVSDPAELAKYGLVPTDEVPYYFDIDIDVEQA
;
A
#
# COMPACT_ATOMS: atom_id res chain seq x y z
N MET A 1 5.85 -22.29 8.76
CA MET A 1 4.62 -21.46 8.69
C MET A 1 3.34 -22.24 8.98
N ARG A 2 3.11 -23.41 8.36
CA ARG A 2 1.96 -24.29 8.67
C ARG A 2 1.88 -24.72 10.14
N THR A 3 3.00 -25.06 10.77
CA THR A 3 3.08 -25.42 12.19
C THR A 3 2.75 -24.26 13.13
N LEU A 4 3.10 -23.02 12.73
CA LEU A 4 2.82 -21.79 13.47
C LEU A 4 1.33 -21.44 13.42
N LEU A 5 0.72 -21.58 12.24
CA LEU A 5 -0.72 -21.41 12.04
C LEU A 5 -1.54 -22.48 12.77
N ALA A 6 -1.07 -23.73 12.82
CA ALA A 6 -1.71 -24.80 13.59
C ALA A 6 -1.65 -24.54 15.10
N ALA A 7 -0.51 -24.04 15.61
CA ALA A 7 -0.37 -23.66 17.03
C ALA A 7 -1.25 -22.47 17.42
N LEU A 8 -1.34 -21.44 16.57
CA LEU A 8 -2.26 -20.30 16.76
C LEU A 8 -3.71 -20.75 16.76
N ARG A 9 -4.08 -21.62 15.82
CA ARG A 9 -5.45 -22.15 15.74
C ARG A 9 -5.81 -22.98 16.97
N ALA A 10 -4.89 -23.82 17.46
CA ALA A 10 -5.09 -24.59 18.69
C ALA A 10 -5.14 -23.71 19.95
N ALA A 11 -4.34 -22.63 20.03
CA ALA A 11 -4.31 -21.72 21.16
C ALA A 11 -5.59 -20.88 21.29
N PHE A 12 -6.15 -20.43 20.16
CA PHE A 12 -7.34 -19.58 20.16
C PHE A 12 -8.66 -20.34 20.03
N TYR A 13 -8.65 -21.55 19.45
CA TYR A 13 -9.87 -22.29 19.11
C TYR A 13 -9.91 -23.75 19.59
N GLY A 14 -8.88 -24.21 20.32
CA GLY A 14 -8.78 -25.60 20.78
C GLY A 14 -8.35 -26.59 19.70
N ALA A 15 -7.93 -27.80 20.12
CA ALA A 15 -7.48 -28.85 19.20
C ALA A 15 -8.66 -29.50 18.47
N PRO A 16 -8.59 -29.71 17.14
CA PRO A 16 -9.63 -30.42 16.41
C PRO A 16 -9.53 -31.92 16.71
N GLY A 17 -10.41 -32.44 17.55
CA GLY A 17 -10.36 -33.86 17.93
C GLY A 17 -11.47 -34.42 18.82
N ASN A 18 -12.39 -33.61 19.37
CA ASN A 18 -13.56 -34.15 20.07
C ASN A 18 -14.75 -34.24 19.10
N ALA A 19 -14.87 -35.39 18.43
CA ALA A 19 -16.08 -35.78 17.73
C ALA A 19 -17.22 -35.96 18.75
N LEU A 20 -18.19 -35.04 18.74
CA LEU A 20 -19.45 -35.21 19.43
C LEU A 20 -20.31 -36.19 18.63
N ARG A 21 -20.56 -37.35 19.24
CA ARG A 21 -21.59 -38.32 18.84
C ARG A 21 -22.95 -37.63 18.92
N GLY A 22 -23.79 -37.89 17.92
CA GLY A 22 -24.97 -37.10 17.59
C GLY A 22 -26.05 -37.01 18.66
N GLY A 23 -26.82 -35.92 18.55
CA GLY A 23 -28.13 -35.74 19.17
C GLY A 23 -28.12 -34.93 20.46
N MET A 24 -28.09 -33.59 20.34
CA MET A 24 -28.88 -32.65 21.15
C MET A 24 -28.50 -31.21 20.80
N VAL A 25 -29.53 -30.36 20.65
CA VAL A 25 -29.42 -28.91 20.46
C VAL A 25 -28.80 -28.31 21.72
N GLY A 26 -27.56 -27.79 21.63
CA GLY A 26 -26.81 -27.25 22.75
C GLY A 26 -26.18 -25.90 22.42
N ARG A 27 -26.45 -24.90 23.28
CA ARG A 27 -25.92 -23.52 23.25
C ARG A 27 -24.41 -23.46 22.94
N ALA A 28 -24.03 -22.54 22.07
CA ALA A 28 -22.63 -22.21 21.81
C ALA A 28 -21.92 -21.80 23.11
N ARG A 29 -20.89 -22.56 23.50
CA ARG A 29 -20.05 -22.27 24.68
C ARG A 29 -19.12 -21.11 24.33
N ALA A 30 -19.11 -20.08 25.16
CA ALA A 30 -18.16 -18.97 25.04
C ALA A 30 -16.71 -19.50 25.06
N PRO A 31 -15.78 -18.87 24.31
CA PRO A 31 -14.38 -19.26 24.31
C PRO A 31 -13.81 -19.21 25.73
N GLY A 32 -13.19 -20.32 26.15
CA GLY A 32 -12.53 -20.41 27.46
C GLY A 32 -11.30 -19.49 27.55
N PRO A 33 -10.82 -19.19 28.77
CA PRO A 33 -9.65 -18.35 28.96
C PRO A 33 -8.41 -18.95 28.29
N ALA A 34 -7.60 -18.10 27.68
CA ALA A 34 -6.41 -18.51 26.94
C ALA A 34 -5.41 -19.23 27.86
N ASN A 35 -4.83 -20.34 27.38
CA ASN A 35 -3.88 -21.14 28.14
C ASN A 35 -2.50 -20.43 28.20
N PRO A 36 -2.04 -19.97 29.38
CA PRO A 36 -0.81 -19.19 29.50
C PRO A 36 0.45 -19.98 29.11
N GLY A 37 0.45 -21.31 29.28
CA GLY A 37 1.56 -22.16 28.87
C GLY A 37 1.73 -22.27 27.34
N LEU A 38 0.62 -22.19 26.61
CA LEU A 38 0.63 -22.18 25.13
C LEU A 38 1.12 -20.85 24.59
N ILE A 39 0.73 -19.74 25.23
CA ILE A 39 1.22 -18.39 24.92
C ILE A 39 2.74 -18.30 25.17
N ALA A 40 3.22 -18.77 26.32
CA ALA A 40 4.65 -18.78 26.64
C ALA A 40 5.47 -19.62 25.64
N ARG A 41 4.96 -20.80 25.24
CA ARG A 41 5.60 -21.64 24.21
C ARG A 41 5.64 -20.95 22.84
N PHE A 42 4.58 -20.23 22.46
CA PHE A 42 4.53 -19.46 21.23
C PHE A 42 5.60 -18.36 21.20
N PHE A 43 5.68 -17.54 22.25
CA PHE A 43 6.70 -16.49 22.33
C PHE A 43 8.13 -17.06 22.40
N GLY A 44 8.32 -18.19 23.08
CA GLY A 44 9.62 -18.89 23.09
C GLY A 44 10.06 -19.38 21.71
N LEU A 45 9.14 -19.89 20.88
CA LEU A 45 9.43 -20.30 19.50
C LEU A 45 9.72 -19.10 18.59
N LEU A 46 8.94 -18.01 18.74
CA LEU A 46 9.15 -16.77 18.01
C LEU A 46 10.54 -16.18 18.32
N ALA A 47 10.93 -16.14 19.60
CA ALA A 47 12.23 -15.64 20.04
C ALA A 47 13.39 -16.47 19.45
N ARG A 48 13.30 -17.81 19.48
CA ARG A 48 14.32 -18.69 18.85
C ARG A 48 14.45 -18.44 17.35
N GLN A 49 13.32 -18.22 16.65
CA GLN A 49 13.33 -17.97 15.22
C GLN A 49 13.99 -16.63 14.87
N VAL A 50 13.69 -15.57 15.64
CA VAL A 50 14.33 -14.25 15.47
C VAL A 50 15.83 -14.33 15.77
N VAL A 51 16.24 -15.00 16.84
CA VAL A 51 17.67 -15.21 17.17
C VAL A 51 18.38 -16.00 16.06
N GLY A 52 17.73 -17.01 15.48
CA GLY A 52 18.26 -17.76 14.34
C GLY A 52 18.49 -16.89 13.11
N GLN A 53 17.55 -16.00 12.78
CA GLN A 53 17.70 -15.07 11.66
C GLN A 53 18.81 -14.04 11.89
N VAL A 54 18.91 -13.48 13.11
CA VAL A 54 19.99 -12.55 13.45
C VAL A 54 21.36 -13.24 13.36
N ARG A 55 21.48 -14.48 13.84
CA ARG A 55 22.73 -15.27 13.68
C ARG A 55 23.09 -15.54 12.23
N GLN A 56 22.10 -15.85 11.38
CA GLN A 56 22.35 -16.07 9.95
C GLN A 56 22.80 -14.78 9.24
N GLN A 57 22.34 -13.61 9.67
CA GLN A 57 22.74 -12.32 9.12
C GLN A 57 24.08 -11.80 9.68
N ALA A 58 24.49 -12.29 10.85
CA ALA A 58 25.76 -11.95 11.48
C ALA A 58 26.94 -12.84 11.03
N LEU A 59 26.71 -13.85 10.19
CA LEU A 59 27.80 -14.63 9.58
C LEU A 59 28.48 -13.78 8.50
N PRO A 60 29.77 -13.47 8.62
CA PRO A 60 30.51 -12.79 7.56
C PRO A 60 30.56 -13.67 6.31
N ALA A 61 30.52 -13.06 5.13
CA ALA A 61 30.72 -13.75 3.86
C ALA A 61 32.08 -14.48 3.88
N PRO A 62 32.19 -15.67 3.26
CA PRO A 62 33.45 -16.42 3.23
C PRO A 62 34.51 -15.59 2.51
N GLY A 63 35.52 -15.13 3.25
CA GLY A 63 36.72 -14.49 2.70
C GLY A 63 37.66 -15.53 2.05
N PRO A 64 38.59 -15.07 1.20
CA PRO A 64 39.54 -15.95 0.54
C PRO A 64 40.46 -16.65 1.55
N ILE A 65 40.73 -17.94 1.29
CA ILE A 65 41.52 -18.83 2.11
C ILE A 65 42.97 -18.34 2.14
N ALA A 66 43.47 -17.96 3.33
CA ALA A 66 44.88 -17.72 3.59
C ALA A 66 45.50 -18.90 4.36
N VAL A 67 46.69 -19.31 3.92
CA VAL A 67 47.50 -20.43 4.43
C VAL A 67 48.12 -20.06 5.80
N PRO A 68 48.21 -20.97 6.79
CA PRO A 68 48.62 -20.62 8.15
C PRO A 68 50.14 -20.60 8.33
N VAL A 69 50.64 -19.63 9.10
CA VAL A 69 51.94 -19.67 9.79
C VAL A 69 51.66 -19.72 11.30
N ALA A 70 52.35 -20.64 11.97
CA ALA A 70 52.12 -21.04 13.35
C ALA A 70 52.70 -20.07 14.40
N GLY A 71 52.04 -20.03 15.57
CA GLY A 71 52.59 -19.49 16.82
C GLY A 71 51.61 -19.67 17.98
N PRO A 72 52.00 -20.24 19.14
CA PRO A 72 51.08 -20.47 20.26
C PRO A 72 51.25 -19.42 21.36
N VAL A 73 50.14 -18.84 21.85
CA VAL A 73 50.06 -18.27 23.20
C VAL A 73 48.66 -18.53 23.77
N ALA A 74 48.61 -19.27 24.87
CA ALA A 74 47.41 -19.51 25.66
C ALA A 74 47.24 -18.42 26.73
N GLY A 75 46.00 -17.95 26.91
CA GLY A 75 45.61 -17.05 28.01
C GLY A 75 44.09 -17.16 28.29
N PRO A 76 43.64 -16.98 29.54
CA PRO A 76 42.30 -17.39 29.98
C PRO A 76 41.20 -16.44 29.51
N VAL A 77 40.04 -17.00 29.16
CA VAL A 77 38.84 -16.30 28.71
C VAL A 77 38.16 -15.62 29.90
N ALA A 78 38.18 -14.28 29.93
CA ALA A 78 37.37 -13.47 30.82
C ALA A 78 35.90 -13.47 30.36
N GLY A 79 34.96 -13.63 31.30
CA GLY A 79 33.52 -13.59 31.05
C GLY A 79 33.04 -12.21 30.54
N PRO A 80 31.83 -12.13 29.96
CA PRO A 80 31.37 -10.93 29.27
C PRO A 80 31.20 -9.76 30.24
N ASN A 81 31.82 -8.63 29.87
CA ASN A 81 31.74 -7.34 30.56
C ASN A 81 30.28 -6.82 30.58
N PRO A 82 29.75 -6.34 31.73
CA PRO A 82 28.36 -5.88 31.87
C PRO A 82 27.95 -4.76 30.89
N LEU A 83 28.90 -3.99 30.37
CA LEU A 83 28.66 -2.98 29.33
C LEU A 83 28.17 -3.60 28.00
N THR A 84 28.61 -4.81 27.67
CA THR A 84 28.23 -5.50 26.44
C THR A 84 26.77 -6.00 26.50
N ALA A 85 26.27 -6.39 27.68
CA ALA A 85 24.88 -6.83 27.87
C ALA A 85 23.86 -5.67 27.79
N ALA A 86 24.23 -4.50 28.31
CA ALA A 86 23.40 -3.29 28.23
C ALA A 86 23.24 -2.79 26.79
N ILE A 87 24.34 -2.74 26.03
CA ILE A 87 24.35 -2.30 24.62
C ILE A 87 23.50 -3.25 23.75
N VAL A 88 23.63 -4.56 23.96
CA VAL A 88 22.84 -5.58 23.25
C VAL A 88 21.34 -5.44 23.56
N SER A 89 20.96 -5.10 24.79
CA SER A 89 19.54 -4.92 25.16
C SER A 89 18.91 -3.70 24.49
N THR A 90 19.60 -2.55 24.44
CA THR A 90 19.10 -1.36 23.72
C THR A 90 19.04 -1.56 22.21
N ALA A 91 20.03 -2.25 21.61
CA ALA A 91 20.05 -2.53 20.18
C ALA A 91 18.91 -3.48 19.77
N ILE A 92 18.58 -4.47 20.61
CA ILE A 92 17.47 -5.40 20.36
C ILE A 92 16.11 -4.70 20.50
N VAL A 93 15.92 -3.83 21.49
CA VAL A 93 14.69 -3.04 21.64
C VAL A 93 14.53 -2.04 20.50
N ALA A 94 15.59 -1.36 20.09
CA ALA A 94 15.59 -0.48 18.93
C ALA A 94 15.32 -1.23 17.62
N ALA A 95 15.86 -2.45 17.47
CA ALA A 95 15.56 -3.32 16.34
C ALA A 95 14.10 -3.79 16.35
N ALA A 96 13.56 -4.24 17.48
CA ALA A 96 12.16 -4.67 17.62
C ALA A 96 11.17 -3.54 17.30
N MET A 97 11.48 -2.30 17.70
CA MET A 97 10.68 -1.10 17.40
C MET A 97 10.80 -0.66 15.93
N ARG A 98 11.87 -1.07 15.22
CA ARG A 98 12.07 -0.81 13.78
C ARG A 98 11.32 -1.79 12.88
N TYR A 99 10.75 -2.89 13.38
CA TYR A 99 9.99 -3.83 12.56
C TYR A 99 8.47 -3.51 12.59
N PRO A 100 7.89 -3.02 11.47
CA PRO A 100 6.49 -2.61 11.42
C PRO A 100 5.49 -3.74 11.72
N ALA A 101 5.89 -4.99 11.47
CA ALA A 101 5.08 -6.17 11.73
C ALA A 101 4.84 -6.42 13.23
N LEU A 102 5.86 -6.25 14.07
CA LEU A 102 5.75 -6.43 15.52
C LEU A 102 4.94 -5.30 16.15
N ARG A 103 5.14 -4.06 15.69
CA ARG A 103 4.34 -2.90 16.10
C ARG A 103 2.86 -3.07 15.73
N ARG A 104 2.55 -3.59 14.53
CA ARG A 104 1.17 -3.92 14.14
C ARG A 104 0.57 -5.02 15.00
N MET A 105 1.32 -6.07 15.33
CA MET A 105 0.84 -7.13 16.22
C MET A 105 0.54 -6.62 17.63
N ALA A 106 1.41 -5.79 18.22
CA ALA A 106 1.15 -5.18 19.53
C ALA A 106 -0.10 -4.30 19.51
N MET A 107 -0.26 -3.45 18.47
CA MET A 107 -1.45 -2.60 18.31
C MET A 107 -2.74 -3.41 18.08
N MET A 108 -2.71 -4.52 17.34
CA MET A 108 -3.87 -5.39 17.17
C MET A 108 -4.29 -6.09 18.47
N LEU A 109 -3.35 -6.30 19.39
CA LEU A 109 -3.62 -6.89 20.71
C LEU A 109 -3.93 -5.83 21.78
N GLY A 110 -4.01 -4.55 21.41
CA GLY A 110 -4.29 -3.44 22.34
C GLY A 110 -3.15 -3.17 23.32
N LEU A 111 -1.94 -3.64 23.04
CA LEU A 111 -0.77 -3.46 23.89
C LEU A 111 0.05 -2.26 23.43
N ASP A 112 0.50 -1.44 24.37
CA ASP A 112 1.49 -0.40 24.10
C ASP A 112 2.81 -1.08 23.69
N PRO A 113 3.33 -0.85 22.47
CA PRO A 113 4.60 -1.43 22.02
C PRO A 113 5.78 -1.15 22.98
N ALA A 114 5.78 0.00 23.66
CA ALA A 114 6.79 0.35 24.64
C ALA A 114 6.69 -0.50 25.93
N ALA A 115 5.46 -0.90 26.31
CA ALA A 115 5.21 -1.74 27.49
C ALA A 115 5.53 -3.23 27.26
N VAL A 116 5.59 -3.70 26.01
CA VAL A 116 5.91 -5.09 25.66
C VAL A 116 7.42 -5.35 25.62
N ALA A 117 8.23 -4.30 25.42
CA ALA A 117 9.68 -4.40 25.29
C ALA A 117 10.38 -5.03 26.51
N PRO A 118 10.06 -4.69 27.78
CA PRO A 118 10.69 -5.30 28.95
C PRO A 118 10.38 -6.79 29.08
N THR A 119 9.16 -7.21 28.73
CA THR A 119 8.71 -8.61 28.80
C THR A 119 9.42 -9.47 27.76
N LEU A 120 9.68 -8.92 26.57
CA LEU A 120 10.50 -9.59 25.54
C LEU A 120 11.97 -9.71 25.96
N THR A 121 12.53 -8.68 26.59
CA THR A 121 13.90 -8.71 27.13
C THR A 121 14.04 -9.75 28.24
N ALA A 122 13.04 -9.87 29.13
CA ALA A 122 13.03 -10.87 30.20
C ALA A 122 12.85 -12.32 29.70
N ALA A 123 12.26 -12.52 28.52
CA ALA A 123 12.06 -13.83 27.91
C ALA A 123 13.29 -14.38 27.17
N LEU A 124 14.37 -13.58 27.04
CA LEU A 124 15.63 -14.03 26.43
C LEU A 124 16.47 -14.84 27.44
N PRO A 125 17.08 -15.96 27.02
CA PRO A 125 17.95 -16.74 27.90
C PRO A 125 19.19 -15.92 28.31
N GLY A 126 19.28 -15.59 29.60
CA GLY A 126 20.37 -14.78 30.19
C GLY A 126 19.91 -13.68 31.15
N ALA A 127 18.62 -13.33 31.19
CA ALA A 127 18.09 -12.25 32.03
C ALA A 127 17.68 -12.68 33.47
N ALA A 128 17.69 -13.98 33.78
CA ALA A 128 17.31 -14.51 35.09
C ALA A 128 18.47 -14.42 36.08
N GLY A 129 18.72 -13.24 36.64
CA GLY A 129 19.78 -13.07 37.65
C GLY A 129 19.63 -11.91 38.63
N GLN A 130 18.62 -11.04 38.52
CA GLN A 130 18.49 -9.92 39.46
C GLN A 130 17.03 -9.65 39.82
N GLN A 131 16.74 -9.82 41.10
CA GLN A 131 15.48 -9.54 41.76
C GLN A 131 15.58 -8.12 42.36
N PRO A 132 14.64 -7.18 42.11
CA PRO A 132 14.76 -5.82 42.65
C PRO A 132 14.22 -5.73 44.09
N ALA A 133 14.95 -5.00 44.93
CA ALA A 133 14.50 -4.49 46.22
C ALA A 133 13.53 -3.29 46.04
N GLY A 134 12.69 -3.06 47.05
CA GLY A 134 11.51 -2.17 47.03
C GLY A 134 11.75 -0.65 46.96
N PRO A 135 10.68 0.16 47.09
CA PRO A 135 10.65 1.54 46.62
C PRO A 135 11.01 2.57 47.70
N GLY A 136 11.85 3.54 47.33
CA GLY A 136 12.04 4.80 48.05
C GLY A 136 11.47 5.97 47.25
N ALA A 137 10.64 6.77 47.91
CA ALA A 137 10.00 7.97 47.39
C ALA A 137 10.89 9.22 47.51
N ALA A 138 10.80 10.14 46.55
CA ALA A 138 11.07 11.57 46.72
C ALA A 138 10.37 12.35 45.58
N GLY A 139 9.77 13.48 45.94
CA GLY A 139 8.78 14.23 45.15
C GLY A 139 9.35 15.36 44.28
N PRO A 140 8.48 16.30 43.84
CA PRO A 140 8.77 17.17 42.70
C PRO A 140 9.29 18.55 43.10
N GLN A 141 10.01 19.20 42.19
CA GLN A 141 10.29 20.64 42.25
C GLN A 141 9.71 21.38 41.04
N VAL A 142 8.91 22.39 41.38
CA VAL A 142 8.31 23.42 40.54
C VAL A 142 9.16 24.68 40.68
N ALA A 143 9.43 25.38 39.59
CA ALA A 143 9.76 26.80 39.62
C ALA A 143 9.27 27.46 38.31
N GLY A 144 8.37 28.44 38.46
CA GLY A 144 7.91 29.33 37.40
C GLY A 144 8.75 30.63 37.33
N PRO A 145 8.14 31.80 37.01
CA PRO A 145 8.31 32.42 35.70
C PRO A 145 8.98 33.80 35.74
N GLY A 146 9.40 34.31 34.58
CA GLY A 146 9.89 35.68 34.41
C GLY A 146 9.45 36.28 33.08
N ALA A 147 8.65 37.35 33.15
CA ALA A 147 8.20 38.17 32.04
C ALA A 147 9.04 39.45 31.94
N ALA A 148 9.29 39.94 30.72
CA ALA A 148 9.38 41.38 30.38
C ALA A 148 9.56 41.57 28.85
N ALA A 149 8.69 42.40 28.27
CA ALA A 149 8.85 43.09 26.98
C ALA A 149 9.43 44.52 27.26
N PRO A 150 9.46 45.53 26.36
CA PRO A 150 9.11 45.61 24.92
C PRO A 150 10.05 46.50 24.05
N GLY A 151 9.70 46.67 22.77
CA GLY A 151 10.14 47.76 21.87
C GLY A 151 10.99 47.26 20.68
N GLY A 152 10.82 47.67 19.43
CA GLY A 152 10.00 48.68 18.77
C GLY A 152 10.46 48.80 17.30
N GLN A 153 9.75 49.63 16.53
CA GLN A 153 10.06 50.19 15.21
C GLN A 153 9.62 49.46 13.93
N GLN A 154 8.55 50.05 13.37
CA GLN A 154 8.18 50.10 11.95
C GLN A 154 9.26 50.78 11.10
N VAL A 155 9.40 50.36 9.84
CA VAL A 155 9.63 51.27 8.70
C VAL A 155 8.80 50.78 7.52
N ALA A 156 8.05 51.71 6.93
CA ALA A 156 7.28 51.55 5.70
C ALA A 156 8.09 52.07 4.49
N GLY A 157 7.83 51.56 3.29
CA GLY A 157 8.11 52.30 2.05
C GLY A 157 8.11 51.47 0.77
N PRO A 158 7.69 52.03 -0.39
CA PRO A 158 6.99 51.30 -1.45
C PRO A 158 7.73 51.25 -2.81
N GLY A 159 7.25 50.41 -3.73
CA GLY A 159 7.60 50.46 -5.17
C GLY A 159 6.77 49.43 -5.95
N ALA A 160 5.70 49.84 -6.64
CA ALA A 160 5.68 50.37 -8.01
C ALA A 160 5.49 49.26 -9.06
N ALA A 161 4.34 49.35 -9.74
CA ALA A 161 3.91 48.53 -10.86
C ALA A 161 4.60 48.95 -12.17
N ALA A 162 4.77 48.01 -13.10
CA ALA A 162 4.55 48.24 -14.54
C ALA A 162 4.49 46.90 -15.32
N PRO A 163 3.85 46.88 -16.52
CA PRO A 163 3.25 45.68 -17.12
C PRO A 163 3.90 45.25 -18.44
N GLY A 164 3.51 44.06 -18.93
CA GLY A 164 3.38 43.81 -20.37
C GLY A 164 4.29 42.73 -20.97
N ALA A 165 3.71 41.59 -21.33
CA ALA A 165 4.06 40.85 -22.54
C ALA A 165 2.90 39.92 -22.92
N GLN A 166 2.01 40.43 -23.77
CA GLN A 166 1.12 39.62 -24.59
C GLN A 166 2.00 38.87 -25.60
N GLN A 167 1.96 37.54 -25.59
CA GLN A 167 2.54 36.73 -26.66
C GLN A 167 1.43 36.12 -27.50
N ALA A 168 1.49 36.44 -28.79
CA ALA A 168 0.48 36.17 -29.80
C ALA A 168 0.28 34.67 -30.04
N ALA A 169 -1.00 34.27 -30.10
CA ALA A 169 -1.44 33.01 -30.66
C ALA A 169 -1.40 33.10 -32.19
N GLY A 170 -0.62 32.22 -32.83
CA GLY A 170 -0.70 31.92 -34.27
C GLY A 170 -1.62 30.71 -34.51
N PRO A 171 -2.29 30.61 -35.68
CA PRO A 171 -3.33 29.62 -35.93
C PRO A 171 -2.72 28.27 -36.36
N GLY A 172 -2.88 27.26 -35.51
CA GLY A 172 -2.49 25.88 -35.79
C GLY A 172 -3.69 25.03 -36.20
N ALA A 173 -3.54 24.36 -37.34
CA ALA A 173 -4.56 23.64 -38.12
C ALA A 173 -5.43 22.65 -37.34
N ALA A 174 -6.72 22.63 -37.69
CA ALA A 174 -7.68 21.60 -37.33
C ALA A 174 -7.30 20.26 -37.99
N GLY A 175 -6.94 19.27 -37.17
CA GLY A 175 -6.88 17.85 -37.54
C GLY A 175 -8.19 17.13 -37.18
N PRO A 176 -8.47 15.96 -37.79
CA PRO A 176 -9.82 15.43 -37.89
C PRO A 176 -10.33 14.86 -36.56
N VAL A 177 -11.58 15.18 -36.26
CA VAL A 177 -12.38 14.65 -35.16
C VAL A 177 -12.64 13.17 -35.43
N GLY A 178 -12.00 12.29 -34.66
CA GLY A 178 -12.36 10.87 -34.61
C GLY A 178 -13.76 10.71 -34.03
N GLN A 179 -14.67 10.16 -34.83
CA GLN A 179 -16.02 9.77 -34.40
C GLN A 179 -15.93 8.71 -33.28
N GLN A 180 -16.37 9.09 -32.08
CA GLN A 180 -16.71 8.15 -31.02
C GLN A 180 -18.03 7.48 -31.34
N THR A 181 -18.03 6.15 -31.45
CA THR A 181 -19.24 5.34 -31.47
C THR A 181 -19.88 5.34 -30.09
N ALA A 182 -21.04 6.00 -29.99
CA ALA A 182 -21.89 6.00 -28.81
C ALA A 182 -22.51 4.61 -28.58
N GLY A 183 -22.22 4.00 -27.43
CA GLY A 183 -23.01 2.86 -26.92
C GLY A 183 -24.35 3.34 -26.34
N PRO A 184 -25.38 2.48 -26.24
CA PRO A 184 -26.74 2.88 -25.89
C PRO A 184 -26.81 3.48 -24.48
N GLY A 185 -27.38 4.68 -24.38
CA GLY A 185 -27.51 5.44 -23.15
C GLY A 185 -28.58 4.89 -22.21
N GLY A 186 -28.19 4.64 -20.97
CA GLY A 186 -29.09 4.50 -19.83
C GLY A 186 -29.10 5.79 -19.01
N THR A 187 -30.20 6.54 -19.07
CA THR A 187 -30.50 7.67 -18.19
C THR A 187 -30.90 7.16 -16.80
N GLY A 188 -30.11 7.44 -15.75
CA GLY A 188 -30.56 7.17 -14.37
C GLY A 188 -29.51 7.21 -13.28
N GLY A 189 -29.36 8.39 -12.65
CA GLY A 189 -28.95 8.56 -11.25
C GLY A 189 -27.44 8.71 -10.98
N GLY A 190 -27.00 9.94 -10.69
CA GLY A 190 -25.90 10.31 -9.76
C GLY A 190 -24.54 9.58 -9.83
N GLN A 191 -24.27 8.78 -10.86
CA GLN A 191 -23.02 8.06 -10.98
C GLN A 191 -21.96 9.00 -11.53
N ASN A 192 -20.84 9.11 -10.79
CA ASN A 192 -19.64 9.75 -11.29
C ASN A 192 -19.37 9.24 -12.72
N PRO A 193 -19.30 10.14 -13.73
CA PRO A 193 -18.99 9.73 -15.09
C PRO A 193 -17.69 8.94 -15.07
N ALA A 194 -17.69 7.75 -15.67
CA ALA A 194 -16.46 7.00 -15.87
C ALA A 194 -15.45 7.93 -16.56
N PRO A 195 -14.16 7.91 -16.18
CA PRO A 195 -13.16 8.73 -16.85
C PRO A 195 -13.24 8.45 -18.35
N THR A 196 -13.48 9.49 -19.15
CA THR A 196 -13.45 9.38 -20.61
C THR A 196 -12.09 8.81 -21.00
N ARG A 197 -12.10 7.66 -21.68
CA ARG A 197 -10.88 7.02 -22.15
C ARG A 197 -10.28 7.92 -23.23
N THR A 198 -9.04 8.36 -23.01
CA THR A 198 -8.20 8.95 -24.06
C THR A 198 -7.35 7.83 -24.65
N ASP A 199 -7.51 7.62 -25.95
CA ASP A 199 -6.74 6.68 -26.76
C ASP A 199 -5.49 7.33 -27.37
N ALA A 200 -5.45 8.66 -27.44
CA ALA A 200 -4.28 9.43 -27.89
C ALA A 200 -3.37 9.88 -26.73
N ILE A 201 -2.07 9.89 -27.01
CA ILE A 201 -1.06 10.54 -26.17
C ILE A 201 -1.29 12.06 -26.23
N VAL A 202 -1.27 12.72 -25.07
CA VAL A 202 -1.23 14.18 -24.98
C VAL A 202 0.24 14.62 -24.92
N PRO A 203 0.77 15.29 -25.96
CA PRO A 203 2.18 15.67 -26.00
C PRO A 203 2.59 16.47 -24.76
N GLY A 204 3.65 16.04 -24.09
CA GLY A 204 4.18 16.72 -22.90
C GLY A 204 3.45 16.41 -21.58
N LEU A 205 2.27 15.76 -21.58
CA LEU A 205 1.54 15.49 -20.33
C LEU A 205 2.38 14.66 -19.34
N TYR A 206 2.97 13.53 -19.78
CA TYR A 206 3.83 12.71 -18.92
C TYR A 206 5.05 13.48 -18.40
N ALA A 207 5.63 14.36 -19.22
CA ALA A 207 6.79 15.17 -18.85
C ALA A 207 6.43 16.30 -17.88
N SER A 208 5.22 16.85 -17.98
CA SER A 208 4.74 17.96 -17.14
C SER A 208 4.47 17.56 -15.68
N VAL A 209 4.33 16.26 -15.39
CA VAL A 209 4.09 15.78 -14.03
C VAL A 209 5.42 15.71 -13.28
N ASP A 210 5.65 16.72 -12.43
CA ASP A 210 6.73 16.73 -11.45
C ASP A 210 6.18 16.32 -10.05
N PRO A 211 6.66 15.20 -9.46
CA PRO A 211 6.29 14.84 -8.10
C PRO A 211 6.62 15.92 -7.05
N ALA A 212 7.62 16.76 -7.26
CA ALA A 212 7.98 17.82 -6.30
C ALA A 212 6.98 18.99 -6.30
N VAL A 213 6.19 19.16 -7.37
CA VAL A 213 5.30 20.33 -7.56
C VAL A 213 3.85 19.86 -7.70
N PRO A 214 3.06 19.84 -6.60
CA PRO A 214 1.66 19.45 -6.67
C PRO A 214 0.81 20.53 -7.39
N PRO A 215 -0.25 20.14 -8.11
CA PRO A 215 -1.20 21.08 -8.71
C PRO A 215 -1.86 21.98 -7.64
N THR A 216 -2.19 23.21 -8.01
CA THR A 216 -2.75 24.21 -7.09
C THR A 216 -3.94 23.67 -6.30
N GLY A 217 -3.88 23.83 -4.98
CA GLY A 217 -4.94 23.40 -4.05
C GLY A 217 -4.94 21.90 -3.71
N TRP A 218 -4.12 21.09 -4.38
CA TRP A 218 -3.96 19.68 -4.04
C TRP A 218 -2.74 19.47 -3.15
N THR A 219 -2.82 18.49 -2.25
CA THR A 219 -1.66 18.04 -1.47
C THR A 219 -1.44 16.56 -1.73
N PHE A 220 -0.19 16.17 -1.97
CA PHE A 220 0.22 14.79 -2.16
C PHE A 220 1.34 14.47 -1.18
N THR A 221 1.21 13.36 -0.46
CA THR A 221 2.23 12.87 0.46
C THR A 221 2.63 11.47 0.04
N ASP A 222 3.87 11.33 -0.40
CA ASP A 222 4.42 10.06 -0.90
C ASP A 222 5.28 9.39 0.18
N THR A 223 5.07 8.09 0.40
CA THR A 223 5.88 7.26 1.28
C THR A 223 6.45 6.10 0.49
N VAL A 224 7.78 6.09 0.33
CA VAL A 224 8.51 4.98 -0.29
C VAL A 224 8.71 3.89 0.75
N MET A 225 8.22 2.69 0.46
CA MET A 225 8.26 1.54 1.35
C MET A 225 9.01 0.40 0.65
N PRO A 226 10.23 0.03 1.11
CA PRO A 226 10.84 -1.21 0.66
C PRO A 226 10.03 -2.38 1.22
N ARG A 227 9.37 -3.17 0.35
CA ARG A 227 8.64 -4.37 0.81
C ARG A 227 9.53 -5.60 0.84
N ARG A 228 10.39 -5.74 -0.18
CA ARG A 228 11.38 -6.81 -0.36
C ARG A 228 12.60 -6.23 -1.08
N ALA A 229 13.70 -6.98 -1.16
CA ALA A 229 14.90 -6.55 -1.86
C ALA A 229 14.64 -6.19 -3.34
N ASP A 230 13.65 -6.83 -3.96
CA ASP A 230 13.29 -6.69 -5.36
C ASP A 230 12.00 -5.89 -5.60
N VAL A 231 11.34 -5.37 -4.55
CA VAL A 231 10.06 -4.67 -4.68
C VAL A 231 10.05 -3.37 -3.89
N VAL A 232 9.86 -2.27 -4.63
CA VAL A 232 9.62 -0.94 -4.06
C VAL A 232 8.13 -0.65 -4.14
N SER A 233 7.52 -0.27 -3.03
CA SER A 233 6.15 0.24 -2.99
C SER A 233 6.15 1.74 -2.74
N ILE A 234 5.21 2.45 -3.35
CA ILE A 234 4.93 3.85 -3.07
C ILE A 234 3.47 3.95 -2.64
N GLU A 235 3.27 4.48 -1.44
CA GLU A 235 1.97 4.94 -0.98
C GLU A 235 1.86 6.44 -1.21
N THR A 236 0.86 6.87 -1.96
CA THR A 236 0.53 8.28 -2.16
C THR A 236 -0.80 8.57 -1.48
N GLN A 237 -0.76 9.42 -0.46
CA GLN A 237 -1.95 10.02 0.13
C GLN A 237 -2.25 11.34 -0.59
N VAL A 238 -3.52 11.63 -0.83
CA VAL A 238 -3.97 12.85 -1.50
C VAL A 238 -5.03 13.56 -0.67
N VAL A 239 -4.94 14.89 -0.62
CA VAL A 239 -5.97 15.79 -0.09
C VAL A 239 -6.42 16.71 -1.23
N ALA A 240 -7.71 16.68 -1.55
CA ALA A 240 -8.32 17.54 -2.54
C ALA A 240 -8.46 18.99 -2.01
N PRO A 241 -8.65 20.00 -2.88
CA PRO A 241 -8.90 21.39 -2.46
C PRO A 241 -10.11 21.53 -1.51
N THR A 242 -11.08 20.64 -1.65
CA THR A 242 -12.28 20.57 -0.81
C THR A 242 -12.10 19.75 0.49
N ARG A 243 -10.85 19.34 0.79
CA ARG A 243 -10.37 18.63 1.99
C ARG A 243 -10.73 17.14 2.09
N GLU A 244 -11.43 16.57 1.11
CA GLU A 244 -11.61 15.12 1.04
C GLU A 244 -10.27 14.43 0.74
N THR A 245 -10.10 13.22 1.26
CA THR A 245 -8.83 12.49 1.19
C THR A 245 -8.95 11.20 0.41
N GLY A 246 -7.83 10.78 -0.17
CA GLY A 246 -7.71 9.51 -0.88
C GLY A 246 -6.33 8.89 -0.68
N ARG A 247 -6.19 7.63 -1.09
CA ARG A 247 -4.92 6.90 -1.01
C ARG A 247 -4.77 5.96 -2.20
N MET A 248 -3.56 5.86 -2.74
CA MET A 248 -3.20 4.88 -3.74
C MET A 248 -1.87 4.23 -3.36
N VAL A 249 -1.76 2.91 -3.56
CA VAL A 249 -0.51 2.17 -3.39
C VAL A 249 -0.16 1.48 -4.68
N ARG A 250 1.04 1.73 -5.17
CA ARG A 250 1.63 1.03 -6.31
C ARG A 250 2.92 0.34 -5.88
N SER A 251 3.24 -0.76 -6.53
CA SER A 251 4.50 -1.47 -6.34
C SER A 251 5.20 -1.67 -7.67
N TYR A 252 6.53 -1.71 -7.65
CA TYR A 252 7.35 -1.98 -8.82
C TYR A 252 8.36 -3.07 -8.46
N ASN A 253 8.35 -4.16 -9.24
CA ASN A 253 9.34 -5.21 -9.12
C ASN A 253 10.57 -4.84 -9.96
N LEU A 254 11.72 -4.69 -9.30
CA LEU A 254 12.98 -4.25 -9.91
C LEU A 254 13.59 -5.28 -10.86
N ILE A 255 13.24 -6.55 -10.70
CA ILE A 255 13.76 -7.66 -11.52
C ILE A 255 12.89 -7.85 -12.75
N THR A 256 11.57 -7.94 -12.56
CA THR A 256 10.64 -8.25 -13.66
C THR A 256 10.15 -7.02 -14.42
N GLY A 257 10.32 -5.82 -13.87
CA GLY A 257 9.76 -4.59 -14.42
C GLY A 257 8.24 -4.48 -14.27
N ASN A 258 7.61 -5.34 -13.46
CA ASN A 258 6.16 -5.34 -13.29
C ASN A 258 5.72 -4.16 -12.42
N LEU A 259 4.78 -3.38 -12.94
CA LEU A 259 4.12 -2.29 -12.21
C LEU A 259 2.78 -2.77 -11.67
N SER A 260 2.62 -2.82 -10.37
CA SER A 260 1.39 -3.24 -9.69
C SER A 260 0.56 -2.04 -9.22
N LEU A 261 -0.76 -2.10 -9.38
CA LEU A 261 -1.74 -1.32 -8.62
C LEU A 261 -2.27 -2.21 -7.49
N ASP A 262 -1.84 -1.94 -6.26
CA ASP A 262 -2.19 -2.75 -5.09
C ASP A 262 -3.44 -2.23 -4.39
N GLU A 263 -3.55 -0.90 -4.24
CA GLU A 263 -4.68 -0.25 -3.55
C GLU A 263 -5.04 1.07 -4.26
N ALA A 264 -6.34 1.36 -4.38
CA ALA A 264 -6.84 2.65 -4.85
C ALA A 264 -8.15 3.02 -4.14
N PHE A 265 -8.05 3.81 -3.08
CA PHE A 265 -9.17 4.27 -2.27
C PHE A 265 -9.38 5.77 -2.46
N LEU A 266 -10.08 6.12 -3.54
CA LEU A 266 -10.40 7.52 -3.88
C LEU A 266 -11.89 7.85 -3.70
N GLN A 267 -12.70 6.90 -3.26
CA GLN A 267 -14.17 7.01 -3.15
C GLN A 267 -14.65 8.15 -2.27
N ARG A 268 -13.82 8.64 -1.34
CA ARG A 268 -14.14 9.77 -0.47
C ARG A 268 -14.03 11.12 -1.18
N ILE A 269 -13.31 11.19 -2.30
CA ILE A 269 -13.26 12.37 -3.16
C ILE A 269 -14.39 12.21 -4.20
N PRO A 270 -15.39 13.11 -4.26
CA PRO A 270 -16.42 13.08 -5.31
C PRO A 270 -15.79 13.06 -6.71
N GLY A 271 -16.34 12.27 -7.65
CA GLY A 271 -15.67 12.01 -8.92
C GLY A 271 -15.70 13.18 -9.90
N ASP A 272 -16.68 14.06 -9.77
CA ASP A 272 -16.71 15.39 -10.40
C ASP A 272 -15.55 16.28 -9.91
N LYS A 273 -15.07 16.08 -8.67
CA LYS A 273 -13.91 16.78 -8.10
C LYS A 273 -12.57 16.07 -8.35
N ARG A 274 -12.53 14.92 -9.02
CA ARG A 274 -11.30 14.16 -9.33
C ARG A 274 -10.63 14.59 -10.64
N TRP A 275 -10.68 15.88 -10.94
CA TRP A 275 -10.09 16.44 -12.15
C TRP A 275 -9.09 17.52 -11.75
N LEU A 276 -7.84 17.35 -12.17
CA LEU A 276 -6.74 18.24 -11.85
C LEU A 276 -6.53 19.20 -13.00
N ASN A 277 -6.43 20.49 -12.68
CA ASN A 277 -6.06 21.51 -13.63
C ASN A 277 -4.53 21.55 -13.76
N ILE A 278 -3.99 20.74 -14.66
CA ILE A 278 -2.57 20.72 -15.03
C ILE A 278 -2.40 21.04 -16.51
N SER A 279 -1.21 21.51 -16.90
CA SER A 279 -0.91 21.89 -18.28
C SER A 279 0.19 20.99 -18.86
N PRO A 280 -0.06 20.30 -19.99
CA PRO A 280 -1.33 20.26 -20.74
C PRO A 280 -2.40 19.40 -20.02
N PRO A 281 -3.69 19.69 -20.17
CA PRO A 281 -4.75 18.84 -19.62
C PRO A 281 -4.93 17.58 -20.47
N MET A 282 -5.21 16.44 -19.83
CA MET A 282 -5.51 15.21 -20.58
C MET A 282 -6.81 15.32 -21.40
N VAL A 283 -7.84 15.95 -20.82
CA VAL A 283 -9.11 16.24 -21.49
C VAL A 283 -9.27 17.76 -21.58
N PRO A 284 -9.28 18.34 -22.80
CA PRO A 284 -9.46 19.78 -22.98
C PRO A 284 -10.70 20.31 -22.26
N GLY A 285 -10.55 21.45 -21.56
CA GLY A 285 -11.62 22.08 -20.79
C GLY A 285 -12.00 21.37 -19.48
N ARG A 286 -11.45 20.19 -19.19
CA ARG A 286 -11.79 19.41 -18.00
C ARG A 286 -10.61 19.11 -17.09
N GLY A 287 -9.42 18.87 -17.66
CA GLY A 287 -8.19 18.57 -16.91
C GLY A 287 -7.76 17.11 -17.01
N THR A 288 -6.99 16.66 -16.02
CA THR A 288 -6.45 15.29 -15.95
C THR A 288 -7.09 14.53 -14.79
N PRO A 289 -7.63 13.31 -14.98
CA PRO A 289 -8.18 12.52 -13.90
C PRO A 289 -7.17 12.24 -12.80
N LEU A 290 -7.62 12.29 -11.54
CA LEU A 290 -6.79 12.07 -10.36
C LEU A 290 -6.06 10.73 -10.38
N GLU A 291 -6.75 9.65 -10.74
CA GLU A 291 -6.18 8.31 -10.86
C GLU A 291 -5.02 8.28 -11.88
N THR A 292 -5.17 9.00 -12.99
CA THR A 292 -4.14 9.09 -14.04
C THR A 292 -2.94 9.91 -13.56
N TYR A 293 -3.19 11.10 -12.99
CA TYR A 293 -2.13 11.95 -12.43
C TYR A 293 -1.34 11.22 -11.35
N MET A 294 -2.01 10.59 -10.38
CA MET A 294 -1.34 9.85 -9.31
C MET A 294 -0.53 8.68 -9.86
N THR A 295 -1.01 8.00 -10.89
CA THR A 295 -0.27 6.90 -11.52
C THR A 295 1.01 7.40 -12.19
N ILE A 296 0.93 8.47 -12.98
CA ILE A 296 2.11 9.08 -13.61
C ILE A 296 3.09 9.58 -12.54
N ARG A 297 2.58 10.21 -11.46
CA ARG A 297 3.39 10.65 -10.32
C ARG A 297 4.14 9.48 -9.67
N CYS A 298 3.48 8.36 -9.39
CA CYS A 298 4.16 7.17 -8.84
C CYS A 298 5.21 6.62 -9.82
N MET A 299 4.94 6.61 -11.13
CA MET A 299 5.91 6.17 -12.14
C MET A 299 7.15 7.08 -12.11
N LYS A 300 6.97 8.40 -12.09
CA LYS A 300 8.06 9.38 -11.94
C LYS A 300 8.89 9.17 -10.68
N LEU A 301 8.24 8.87 -9.56
CA LEU A 301 8.94 8.54 -8.32
C LEU A 301 9.72 7.22 -8.44
N PHE A 302 9.16 6.18 -9.08
CA PHE A 302 9.91 4.95 -9.36
C PHE A 302 11.11 5.20 -10.29
N GLU A 303 10.99 6.08 -11.29
CA GLU A 303 12.12 6.51 -12.13
C GLU A 303 13.23 7.11 -11.27
N SER A 304 12.89 7.95 -10.28
CA SER A 304 13.89 8.61 -9.43
C SER A 304 14.50 7.69 -8.37
N VAL A 305 13.71 6.83 -7.71
CA VAL A 305 14.19 6.02 -6.58
C VAL A 305 14.73 4.65 -6.98
N ALA A 306 14.31 4.13 -8.13
CA ALA A 306 14.65 2.79 -8.59
C ALA A 306 15.38 2.77 -9.95
N GLY A 307 15.62 3.93 -10.57
CA GLY A 307 16.23 4.00 -11.90
C GLY A 307 15.38 3.36 -12.99
N ALA A 308 14.08 3.18 -12.75
CA ALA A 308 13.15 2.65 -13.73
C ALA A 308 12.98 3.63 -14.90
N SER A 309 12.42 3.16 -16.00
CA SER A 309 11.98 4.00 -17.11
C SER A 309 10.66 3.46 -17.60
N PHE A 310 9.62 4.30 -17.64
CA PHE A 310 8.30 3.85 -18.10
C PHE A 310 7.87 4.46 -19.43
N PHE A 311 8.45 5.60 -19.82
CA PHE A 311 8.08 6.24 -21.07
C PHE A 311 8.55 5.40 -22.27
N GLY A 312 7.62 4.97 -23.13
CA GLY A 312 7.91 4.19 -24.33
C GLY A 312 8.49 2.79 -24.06
N ARG A 313 8.21 2.20 -22.89
CA ARG A 313 8.74 0.89 -22.50
C ARG A 313 7.67 -0.19 -22.42
N THR A 314 7.99 -1.36 -22.97
CA THR A 314 7.26 -2.61 -22.77
C THR A 314 7.32 -3.03 -21.31
N ARG A 315 6.18 -3.42 -20.75
CA ARG A 315 6.05 -3.86 -19.35
C ARG A 315 4.73 -4.59 -19.12
N THR A 316 4.62 -5.29 -18.00
CA THR A 316 3.32 -5.76 -17.52
C THR A 316 2.83 -4.86 -16.39
N VAL A 317 1.56 -4.45 -16.49
CA VAL A 317 0.83 -3.77 -15.42
C VAL A 317 -0.09 -4.77 -14.76
N HIS A 318 0.16 -5.08 -13.50
CA HIS A 318 -0.66 -5.95 -12.67
C HIS A 318 -1.66 -5.11 -11.87
N ILE A 319 -2.94 -5.45 -11.89
CA ILE A 319 -3.95 -4.84 -11.02
C ILE A 319 -4.39 -5.94 -10.06
N SER A 320 -3.95 -5.85 -8.81
CA SER A 320 -4.13 -6.93 -7.83
C SER A 320 -5.40 -6.77 -7.00
N THR A 321 -5.96 -7.88 -6.54
CA THR A 321 -6.91 -7.95 -5.42
C THR A 321 -8.12 -7.04 -5.65
N ILE A 322 -8.68 -7.09 -6.86
CA ILE A 322 -9.75 -6.20 -7.28
C ILE A 322 -11.04 -6.54 -6.52
N VAL A 323 -11.50 -5.56 -5.75
CA VAL A 323 -12.82 -5.54 -5.08
C VAL A 323 -13.73 -4.42 -5.58
N ASN A 324 -13.38 -3.82 -6.72
CA ASN A 324 -14.18 -2.76 -7.29
C ASN A 324 -15.54 -3.31 -7.73
N ARG A 325 -16.60 -2.92 -7.00
CA ARG A 325 -17.98 -3.38 -7.23
C ARG A 325 -18.37 -3.35 -8.71
N ARG A 326 -18.14 -2.23 -9.39
CA ARG A 326 -18.49 -2.08 -10.81
C ARG A 326 -17.78 -3.10 -11.70
N SER A 327 -16.48 -3.30 -11.50
CA SER A 327 -15.72 -4.31 -12.25
C SER A 327 -16.22 -5.73 -11.96
N MET A 328 -16.55 -6.04 -10.70
CA MET A 328 -17.12 -7.35 -10.33
C MET A 328 -18.44 -7.62 -11.08
N LEU A 329 -19.36 -6.64 -11.09
CA LEU A 329 -20.64 -6.76 -11.78
C LEU A 329 -20.47 -6.87 -13.31
N GLN A 330 -19.57 -6.09 -13.91
CA GLN A 330 -19.28 -6.16 -15.35
C GLN A 330 -18.76 -7.54 -15.76
N LEU A 331 -17.85 -8.12 -14.98
CA LEU A 331 -17.29 -9.45 -15.25
C LEU A 331 -18.30 -10.57 -14.98
N GLY A 332 -19.11 -10.46 -13.92
CA GLY A 332 -20.21 -11.40 -13.66
C GLY A 332 -21.23 -11.41 -14.79
N ALA A 333 -21.63 -10.23 -15.28
CA ALA A 333 -22.54 -10.09 -16.41
C ALA A 333 -21.96 -10.70 -17.69
N ALA A 334 -20.68 -10.45 -17.98
CA ALA A 334 -19.99 -11.06 -19.11
C ALA A 334 -19.96 -12.59 -19.01
N ARG A 335 -19.66 -13.15 -17.82
CA ARG A 335 -19.70 -14.60 -17.59
C ARG A 335 -21.08 -15.19 -17.82
N LYS A 336 -22.14 -14.55 -17.30
CA LYS A 336 -23.53 -14.98 -17.51
C LYS A 336 -23.91 -15.02 -18.98
N GLN A 337 -23.36 -14.11 -19.78
CA GLN A 337 -23.54 -14.05 -21.23
C GLN A 337 -22.62 -15.03 -22.00
N GLY A 338 -21.81 -15.85 -21.33
CA GLY A 338 -20.86 -16.76 -21.96
C GLY A 338 -19.67 -16.07 -22.64
N ARG A 339 -19.42 -14.79 -22.34
CA ARG A 339 -18.29 -14.04 -22.92
C ARG A 339 -16.98 -14.37 -22.22
N SER A 340 -15.87 -14.29 -22.98
CA SER A 340 -14.53 -14.45 -22.42
C SER A 340 -14.24 -13.38 -21.36
N LEU A 341 -13.79 -13.81 -20.18
CA LEU A 341 -13.41 -12.90 -19.10
C LEU A 341 -12.17 -12.07 -19.44
N HIS A 342 -11.28 -12.57 -20.30
CA HIS A 342 -10.12 -11.81 -20.79
C HIS A 342 -10.58 -10.62 -21.64
N GLU A 343 -11.54 -10.84 -22.53
CA GLU A 343 -12.14 -9.79 -23.36
C GLU A 343 -12.93 -8.79 -22.50
N ALA A 344 -13.75 -9.28 -21.59
CA ALA A 344 -14.52 -8.44 -20.68
C ALA A 344 -13.61 -7.58 -19.80
N ALA A 345 -12.52 -8.15 -19.26
CA ALA A 345 -11.54 -7.43 -18.46
C ALA A 345 -10.91 -6.25 -19.21
N ARG A 346 -10.71 -6.35 -20.55
CA ARG A 346 -10.20 -5.24 -21.37
C ARG A 346 -11.06 -3.97 -21.30
N THR A 347 -12.35 -4.13 -21.04
CA THR A 347 -13.34 -3.03 -21.00
C THR A 347 -13.92 -2.76 -19.61
N CYS A 348 -13.52 -3.53 -18.60
CA CYS A 348 -14.02 -3.34 -17.25
C CYS A 348 -13.47 -2.04 -16.62
N HIS A 349 -14.18 -1.55 -15.61
CA HIS A 349 -13.88 -0.28 -14.94
C HIS A 349 -12.47 -0.24 -14.36
N SER A 350 -11.97 -1.32 -13.76
CA SER A 350 -10.62 -1.38 -13.20
C SER A 350 -9.52 -1.16 -14.25
N THR A 351 -9.68 -1.70 -15.45
CA THR A 351 -8.72 -1.53 -16.55
C THR A 351 -8.64 -0.09 -17.04
N THR A 352 -9.73 0.68 -16.92
CA THR A 352 -9.74 2.11 -17.28
C THR A 352 -8.77 2.93 -16.42
N TYR A 353 -8.55 2.54 -15.16
CA TYR A 353 -7.59 3.21 -14.26
C TYR A 353 -6.14 3.09 -14.74
N ALA A 354 -5.78 1.98 -15.38
CA ALA A 354 -4.45 1.78 -15.93
C ALA A 354 -4.32 2.35 -17.35
N THR A 355 -5.39 2.26 -18.15
CA THR A 355 -5.35 2.56 -19.59
C THR A 355 -4.84 3.97 -19.88
N ASN A 356 -5.39 5.00 -19.23
CA ASN A 356 -4.97 6.38 -19.50
C ASN A 356 -3.48 6.57 -19.18
N ALA A 357 -3.00 6.10 -18.04
CA ALA A 357 -1.58 6.23 -17.69
C ALA A 357 -0.66 5.42 -18.61
N ILE A 358 -1.09 4.24 -19.08
CA ILE A 358 -0.37 3.46 -20.08
C ILE A 358 -0.21 4.28 -21.37
N VAL A 359 -1.31 4.80 -21.92
CA VAL A 359 -1.30 5.62 -23.13
C VAL A 359 -0.42 6.86 -22.93
N GLN A 360 -0.63 7.62 -21.85
CA GLN A 360 0.14 8.85 -21.61
C GLN A 360 1.64 8.61 -21.42
N SER A 361 2.03 7.42 -20.98
CA SER A 361 3.45 7.02 -20.92
C SER A 361 4.01 6.47 -22.24
N GLY A 362 3.33 6.64 -23.37
CA GLY A 362 3.79 6.16 -24.68
C GLY A 362 3.66 4.64 -24.87
N GLY A 363 2.79 3.98 -24.10
CA GLY A 363 2.51 2.56 -24.22
C GLY A 363 1.18 2.27 -24.92
N LYS A 364 1.07 1.09 -25.51
CA LYS A 364 -0.16 0.52 -26.09
C LYS A 364 -0.49 -0.79 -25.39
N ILE A 365 -1.78 -1.01 -25.11
CA ILE A 365 -2.24 -2.29 -24.53
C ILE A 365 -2.22 -3.37 -25.60
N ALA A 366 -1.29 -4.31 -25.47
CA ALA A 366 -1.18 -5.48 -26.33
C ALA A 366 -2.21 -6.53 -25.93
N SER A 367 -2.14 -6.97 -24.67
CA SER A 367 -2.98 -8.04 -24.13
C SER A 367 -3.56 -7.67 -22.77
N VAL A 368 -4.72 -8.24 -22.44
CA VAL A 368 -5.32 -8.16 -21.10
C VAL A 368 -5.69 -9.57 -20.67
N ARG A 369 -5.17 -10.02 -19.53
CA ARG A 369 -5.47 -11.31 -18.96
C ARG A 369 -6.22 -11.15 -17.64
N TYR A 370 -7.41 -11.72 -17.58
CA TYR A 370 -8.11 -11.93 -16.33
C TYR A 370 -7.53 -13.17 -15.63
N SER A 371 -7.36 -13.09 -14.31
CA SER A 371 -7.08 -14.24 -13.46
C SER A 371 -7.91 -14.14 -12.20
N LEU A 372 -8.50 -15.25 -11.74
CA LEU A 372 -9.11 -15.27 -10.42
C LEU A 372 -8.06 -15.26 -9.32
N GLY A 373 -6.82 -15.71 -9.58
CA GLY A 373 -5.74 -15.73 -8.60
C GLY A 373 -6.13 -16.50 -7.33
N GLN A 374 -6.04 -15.82 -6.19
CA GLN A 374 -6.51 -16.32 -4.88
C GLN A 374 -7.97 -15.96 -4.56
N GLY A 375 -8.64 -15.29 -5.50
CA GLY A 375 -10.02 -14.86 -5.39
C GLY A 375 -11.02 -16.01 -5.45
N SER A 376 -12.29 -15.62 -5.37
CA SER A 376 -13.41 -16.56 -5.42
C SER A 376 -14.58 -15.97 -6.19
N TRP A 377 -15.49 -16.86 -6.59
CA TRP A 377 -16.80 -16.47 -7.07
C TRP A 377 -17.74 -16.39 -5.88
N LEU A 378 -18.54 -15.32 -5.84
CA LEU A 378 -19.53 -15.09 -4.79
C LEU A 378 -20.89 -14.79 -5.43
N PRO A 379 -22.01 -15.12 -4.76
CA PRO A 379 -23.32 -14.62 -5.17
C PRO A 379 -23.31 -13.09 -5.24
N ALA A 380 -23.90 -12.52 -6.29
CA ALA A 380 -23.92 -11.09 -6.55
C ALA A 380 -24.52 -10.30 -5.38
N SER A 381 -25.49 -10.88 -4.69
CA SER A 381 -26.08 -10.34 -3.44
C SER A 381 -25.08 -10.10 -2.30
N ARG A 382 -23.95 -10.83 -2.27
CA ARG A 382 -22.88 -10.59 -1.28
C ARG A 382 -22.00 -9.40 -1.65
N ALA A 383 -21.88 -9.08 -2.95
CA ALA A 383 -21.13 -7.94 -3.43
C ALA A 383 -21.96 -6.65 -3.42
N VAL A 384 -23.25 -6.77 -3.73
CA VAL A 384 -24.19 -5.67 -3.90
C VAL A 384 -25.54 -6.06 -3.32
N SER A 385 -25.95 -5.35 -2.28
CA SER A 385 -27.23 -5.56 -1.62
C SER A 385 -28.41 -4.95 -2.37
N ASP A 386 -28.18 -3.96 -3.24
CA ASP A 386 -29.22 -3.27 -4.00
C ASP A 386 -29.62 -4.06 -5.27
N PRO A 387 -30.85 -4.62 -5.34
CA PRO A 387 -31.31 -5.36 -6.51
C PRO A 387 -31.38 -4.50 -7.78
N ALA A 388 -31.65 -3.19 -7.65
CA ALA A 388 -31.72 -2.30 -8.80
C ALA A 388 -30.33 -2.11 -9.44
N GLU A 389 -29.27 -2.06 -8.62
CA GLU A 389 -27.90 -2.04 -9.12
C GLU A 389 -27.54 -3.34 -9.86
N LEU A 390 -27.94 -4.51 -9.35
CA LEU A 390 -27.75 -5.79 -10.04
C LEU A 390 -28.49 -5.84 -11.39
N ALA A 391 -29.74 -5.38 -11.41
CA ALA A 391 -30.57 -5.35 -12.61
C ALA A 391 -29.95 -4.54 -13.76
N LYS A 392 -29.20 -3.46 -13.46
CA LYS A 392 -28.46 -2.67 -14.47
C LYS A 392 -27.46 -3.50 -15.28
N TYR A 393 -26.97 -4.60 -14.71
CA TYR A 393 -26.02 -5.51 -15.34
C TYR A 393 -26.67 -6.81 -15.81
N GLY A 394 -28.02 -6.91 -15.75
CA GLY A 394 -28.74 -8.14 -16.06
C GLY A 394 -28.45 -9.28 -15.08
N LEU A 395 -28.05 -8.95 -13.85
CA LEU A 395 -27.72 -9.91 -12.80
C LEU A 395 -28.89 -10.08 -11.83
N VAL A 396 -29.05 -11.29 -11.31
CA VAL A 396 -29.93 -11.62 -10.18
C VAL A 396 -29.10 -11.92 -8.92
N PRO A 397 -29.68 -11.84 -7.70
CA PRO A 397 -28.96 -12.07 -6.43
C PRO A 397 -28.10 -13.34 -6.34
N THR A 398 -28.50 -14.40 -7.05
CA THR A 398 -27.85 -15.71 -7.06
C THR A 398 -26.78 -15.87 -8.15
N ASP A 399 -26.68 -14.95 -9.11
CA ASP A 399 -25.64 -14.99 -10.13
C ASP A 399 -24.25 -14.84 -9.49
N GLU A 400 -23.23 -15.44 -10.07
CA GLU A 400 -21.87 -15.37 -9.54
C GLU A 400 -21.09 -14.16 -10.10
N VAL A 401 -20.42 -13.43 -9.21
CA VAL A 401 -19.47 -12.35 -9.55
C VAL A 401 -18.09 -12.67 -8.97
N PRO A 402 -16.98 -12.27 -9.63
CA PRO A 402 -15.66 -12.55 -9.11
C PRO A 402 -15.33 -11.57 -7.98
N TYR A 403 -14.56 -12.02 -7.00
CA TYR A 403 -14.10 -11.24 -5.85
C TYR A 403 -12.63 -11.52 -5.56
N TYR A 404 -11.82 -10.49 -5.28
CA TYR A 404 -10.36 -10.59 -5.16
C TYR A 404 -9.68 -11.21 -6.39
N PHE A 405 -10.12 -10.80 -7.58
CA PHE A 405 -9.49 -11.22 -8.84
C PHE A 405 -8.40 -10.24 -9.26
N ASP A 406 -7.57 -10.66 -10.22
CA ASP A 406 -6.46 -9.89 -10.76
C ASP A 406 -6.65 -9.64 -12.26
N ILE A 407 -6.03 -8.57 -12.75
CA ILE A 407 -5.91 -8.29 -14.19
C ILE A 407 -4.45 -7.99 -14.50
N ASP A 408 -3.86 -8.74 -15.43
CA ASP A 408 -2.57 -8.43 -16.03
C ASP A 408 -2.77 -7.73 -17.37
N ILE A 409 -2.05 -6.64 -17.59
CA ILE A 409 -2.08 -5.87 -18.83
C ILE A 409 -0.68 -5.85 -19.40
N ASP A 410 -0.48 -6.51 -20.54
CA ASP A 410 0.78 -6.42 -21.26
C ASP A 410 0.78 -5.14 -22.10
N VAL A 411 1.81 -4.33 -21.90
CA VAL A 411 2.01 -3.04 -22.56
C VAL A 411 3.18 -3.18 -23.50
N GLU A 412 3.00 -2.76 -24.74
CA GLU A 412 4.04 -2.62 -25.76
C GLU A 412 4.31 -1.13 -26.01
N GLN A 413 5.44 -0.82 -26.64
CA GLN A 413 5.72 0.53 -27.13
C GLN A 413 4.73 0.90 -28.24
N ALA A 414 4.16 2.11 -28.17
CA ALA A 414 3.13 2.59 -29.11
C ALA A 414 3.70 2.98 -30.48
#